data_AF-A0A1H6IJQ0-F1
#
_entry.id   AF-A0A1H6IJQ0-F1
#
_cell.length_a   1.000
_cell.length_b   1.000
_cell.length_c   1.000
_cell.angle_alpha   90.00
_cell.angle_beta   90.00
_cell.angle_gamma   90.00
#
_symmetry.space_group_name_H-M   'P 1'
#
loop_
_entity.id
_entity.type
_entity.pdbx_description
1 polymer ?
#
loop_
_entity_poly.entity_id
_entity_poly.type
_entity_poly.pdbx_seq_one_letter_code
_entity_poly.pdbx_strand_id
1 'polypeptide(L)'
;SYKPQGATNYLGVKYGDGGGTFGQTQFYKDIMAYLQGDPKAKEIESRYKQMIIEARKKGKNFAADNLQYFLNGKGGVKKIDLGILIQFGAFNDGFDRNKSRFDDQVYNSALKLKDGQSTVLSDYWDATIEPSVFSELYYASGMSQLTSKGSFTLSRKGNTITVSGSVENRWYDPYNWNAGMSAYIPGFGDVSDDDGNYLVEYGNARPFLLESKWKSTVSGTITIRPYWFDSKNINWK
;
A
#
# COMPACT_ATOMS: atom_id res chain seq x y z
N SER A 1 -48.12 -38.65 -18.75
CA SER A 1 -47.48 -37.74 -17.77
C SER A 1 -46.03 -38.18 -17.57
N TYR A 2 -45.22 -37.30 -17.00
CA TYR A 2 -43.77 -37.17 -17.12
C TYR A 2 -42.92 -38.36 -16.60
N LYS A 3 -41.74 -38.53 -17.23
CA LYS A 3 -40.59 -39.43 -16.96
C LYS A 3 -39.92 -39.15 -15.58
N PRO A 4 -38.97 -39.99 -15.03
CA PRO A 4 -37.86 -40.57 -15.79
C PRO A 4 -37.35 -41.98 -15.47
N GLN A 5 -36.76 -42.54 -16.54
CA GLN A 5 -35.76 -43.59 -16.57
C GLN A 5 -34.39 -43.05 -16.11
N GLY A 6 -33.64 -43.91 -15.42
CA GLY A 6 -32.18 -44.03 -15.52
C GLY A 6 -31.33 -42.82 -15.12
N ALA A 7 -30.94 -42.77 -13.85
CA ALA A 7 -29.69 -42.10 -13.47
C ALA A 7 -28.57 -43.16 -13.49
N THR A 8 -27.75 -43.15 -14.53
CA THR A 8 -26.45 -43.79 -14.54
C THR A 8 -25.55 -43.04 -13.55
N ASN A 9 -25.09 -43.73 -12.52
CA ASN A 9 -23.98 -43.26 -11.70
C ASN A 9 -22.74 -43.13 -12.60
N TYR A 10 -22.34 -41.90 -12.90
CA TYR A 10 -20.96 -41.59 -13.25
C TYR A 10 -20.13 -41.86 -12.01
N LEU A 11 -19.62 -43.08 -11.90
CA LEU A 11 -18.43 -43.55 -11.16
C LEU A 11 -18.63 -45.07 -11.02
N GLY A 12 -18.04 -45.81 -11.94
CA GLY A 12 -18.09 -47.27 -11.97
C GLY A 12 -17.30 -47.90 -10.83
N VAL A 13 -17.83 -47.87 -9.61
CA VAL A 13 -17.33 -48.65 -8.48
C VAL A 13 -18.36 -49.71 -8.14
N LYS A 14 -18.08 -50.95 -8.56
CA LYS A 14 -18.77 -52.13 -8.03
C LYS A 14 -18.28 -52.33 -6.59
N TYR A 15 -19.18 -52.23 -5.62
CA TYR A 15 -18.92 -52.71 -4.27
C TYR A 15 -18.99 -54.23 -4.28
N GLY A 16 -17.82 -54.87 -4.23
CA GLY A 16 -17.69 -56.28 -3.92
C GLY A 16 -17.48 -56.45 -2.42
N ASP A 17 -18.30 -57.29 -1.81
CA ASP A 17 -18.12 -57.77 -0.44
C ASP A 17 -16.75 -58.44 -0.28
N GLY A 18 -15.97 -57.95 0.68
CA GLY A 18 -14.67 -58.53 1.02
C GLY A 18 -13.99 -57.73 2.10
N GLY A 19 -13.95 -58.29 3.31
CA GLY A 19 -13.18 -57.75 4.43
C GLY A 19 -11.70 -57.59 4.05
N GLY A 20 -11.28 -56.36 3.86
CA GLY A 20 -9.89 -55.98 3.63
C GLY A 20 -9.67 -54.64 4.28
N THR A 21 -8.62 -54.52 5.08
CA THR A 21 -8.15 -53.27 5.66
C THR A 21 -8.01 -52.25 4.52
N PHE A 22 -8.89 -51.25 4.47
CA PHE A 22 -8.86 -50.20 3.45
C PHE A 22 -7.54 -49.44 3.58
N GLY A 23 -6.54 -49.86 2.81
CA GLY A 23 -5.34 -49.07 2.60
C GLY A 23 -5.79 -47.75 1.98
N GLN A 24 -5.54 -46.65 2.69
CA GLN A 24 -5.93 -45.31 2.24
C GLN A 24 -5.41 -45.08 0.81
N THR A 25 -6.33 -44.92 -0.14
CA THR A 25 -5.99 -44.61 -1.53
C THR A 25 -5.26 -43.26 -1.60
N GLN A 26 -4.39 -43.06 -2.59
CA GLN A 26 -3.70 -41.78 -2.79
C GLN A 26 -4.70 -40.62 -2.86
N PHE A 27 -5.84 -40.84 -3.52
CA PHE A 27 -6.97 -39.91 -3.56
C PHE A 27 -7.54 -39.53 -2.18
N TYR A 28 -7.67 -40.49 -1.25
CA TYR A 28 -8.09 -40.17 0.12
C TYR A 28 -7.02 -39.37 0.86
N LYS A 29 -5.73 -39.67 0.67
CA LYS A 29 -4.64 -38.88 1.26
C LYS A 29 -4.58 -37.47 0.68
N ASP A 30 -4.82 -37.31 -0.61
CA ASP A 30 -4.85 -36.01 -1.29
C ASP A 30 -6.07 -35.19 -0.83
N ILE A 31 -7.24 -35.81 -0.67
CA ILE A 31 -8.42 -35.16 -0.08
C ILE A 31 -8.17 -34.81 1.38
N MET A 32 -7.56 -35.69 2.17
CA MET A 32 -7.27 -35.39 3.58
C MET A 32 -6.18 -34.34 3.73
N ALA A 33 -5.18 -34.28 2.84
CA ALA A 33 -4.19 -33.21 2.78
C ALA A 33 -4.82 -31.88 2.36
N TYR A 34 -5.75 -31.91 1.39
CA TYR A 34 -6.58 -30.76 1.01
C TYR A 34 -7.48 -30.29 2.16
N LEU A 35 -8.14 -31.21 2.87
CA LEU A 35 -9.02 -30.92 4.01
C LEU A 35 -8.24 -30.48 5.26
N GLN A 36 -7.02 -30.98 5.43
CA GLN A 36 -6.14 -30.58 6.53
C GLN A 36 -5.41 -29.27 6.19
N GLY A 37 -5.19 -28.94 4.92
CA GLY A 37 -4.37 -27.82 4.46
C GLY A 37 -2.90 -28.22 4.29
N ASP A 38 -2.20 -27.57 3.35
CA ASP A 38 -0.81 -27.86 3.00
C ASP A 38 0.12 -27.70 4.24
N PRO A 39 0.90 -28.73 4.63
CA PRO A 39 1.75 -28.68 5.82
C PRO A 39 2.79 -27.55 5.80
N LYS A 40 3.38 -27.27 4.62
CA LYS A 40 4.35 -26.18 4.47
C LYS A 40 3.66 -24.82 4.59
N ALA A 41 2.47 -24.65 4.01
CA ALA A 41 1.68 -23.44 4.17
C ALA A 41 1.35 -23.18 5.66
N LYS A 42 1.00 -24.22 6.42
CA LYS A 42 0.76 -24.08 7.87
C LYS A 42 2.01 -23.67 8.66
N GLU A 43 3.16 -24.23 8.31
CA GLU A 43 4.43 -23.89 8.95
C GLU A 43 4.78 -22.41 8.71
N ILE A 44 4.69 -21.95 7.47
CA ILE A 44 4.93 -20.56 7.11
C ILE A 44 3.92 -19.63 7.81
N GLU A 45 2.63 -19.99 7.79
CA GLU A 45 1.59 -19.20 8.45
C GLU A 45 1.85 -19.10 9.96
N SER A 46 2.27 -20.19 10.60
CA SER A 46 2.64 -20.19 12.03
C SER A 46 3.83 -19.26 12.29
N ARG A 47 4.87 -19.31 11.45
CA ARG A 47 6.03 -18.40 11.54
C ARG A 47 5.61 -16.94 11.40
N TYR A 48 4.76 -16.61 10.43
CA TYR A 48 4.27 -15.23 10.23
C TYR A 48 3.41 -14.76 11.40
N LYS A 49 2.59 -15.63 12.00
CA LYS A 49 1.83 -15.32 13.23
C LYS A 49 2.76 -14.99 14.40
N GLN A 50 3.88 -15.72 14.55
CA GLN A 50 4.88 -15.37 15.57
C GLN A 50 5.55 -14.03 15.28
N MET A 51 5.86 -13.73 14.00
CA MET A 51 6.38 -12.42 13.61
C MET A 51 5.43 -11.27 13.98
N ILE A 52 4.12 -11.44 13.74
CA ILE A 52 3.08 -10.46 14.13
C ILE A 52 3.09 -10.22 15.64
N ILE A 53 3.15 -11.30 16.44
CA ILE A 53 3.17 -11.21 17.91
C ILE A 53 4.41 -10.44 18.39
N GLU A 54 5.60 -10.78 17.89
CA GLU A 54 6.84 -10.13 18.28
C GLU A 54 6.93 -8.67 17.80
N ALA A 55 6.44 -8.39 16.59
CA ALA A 55 6.36 -7.03 16.07
C ALA A 55 5.49 -6.15 16.98
N ARG A 56 4.31 -6.62 17.38
CA ARG A 56 3.42 -5.92 18.31
C ARG A 56 4.07 -5.66 19.67
N LYS A 57 4.81 -6.64 20.23
CA LYS A 57 5.57 -6.45 21.48
C LYS A 57 6.60 -5.32 21.38
N LYS A 58 7.16 -5.09 20.18
CA LYS A 58 8.12 -4.01 19.88
C LYS A 58 7.44 -2.70 19.44
N GLY A 59 6.11 -2.62 19.52
CA GLY A 59 5.34 -1.45 19.08
C GLY A 59 5.23 -1.29 17.57
N LYS A 60 5.61 -2.31 16.78
CA LYS A 60 5.59 -2.30 15.31
C LYS A 60 4.23 -2.74 14.77
N ASN A 61 3.19 -2.00 15.15
CA ASN A 61 1.81 -2.35 14.89
C ASN A 61 1.41 -2.21 13.42
N PHE A 62 1.92 -1.21 12.70
CA PHE A 62 1.58 -0.99 11.30
C PHE A 62 2.08 -2.13 10.41
N ALA A 63 3.33 -2.55 10.59
CA ALA A 63 3.89 -3.71 9.88
C ALA A 63 3.13 -5.01 10.25
N ALA A 64 2.89 -5.22 11.55
CA ALA A 64 2.15 -6.39 12.05
C ALA A 64 0.72 -6.47 11.48
N ASP A 65 0.03 -5.33 11.39
CA ASP A 65 -1.34 -5.26 10.88
C ASP A 65 -1.41 -5.44 9.36
N ASN A 66 -0.36 -5.10 8.62
CA ASN A 66 -0.28 -5.39 7.19
C ASN A 66 -0.04 -6.89 6.95
N LEU A 67 0.89 -7.50 7.69
CA LEU A 67 1.11 -8.95 7.61
C LEU A 67 -0.11 -9.76 8.05
N GLN A 68 -0.81 -9.32 9.11
CA GLN A 68 -2.07 -9.94 9.53
C GLN A 68 -3.16 -9.80 8.46
N TYR A 69 -3.26 -8.63 7.81
CA TYR A 69 -4.25 -8.42 6.75
C TYR A 69 -3.98 -9.33 5.55
N PHE A 70 -2.70 -9.48 5.17
CA PHE A 70 -2.26 -10.43 4.15
C PHE A 70 -2.72 -11.86 4.47
N LEU A 71 -2.42 -12.35 5.68
CA LEU A 71 -2.79 -13.70 6.13
C LEU A 71 -4.30 -13.93 6.20
N ASN A 72 -5.07 -12.89 6.52
CA ASN A 72 -6.53 -12.99 6.57
C ASN A 72 -7.18 -13.15 5.18
N GLY A 73 -6.42 -13.02 4.09
CA GLY A 73 -6.89 -13.36 2.75
C GLY A 73 -7.90 -12.40 2.12
N LYS A 74 -8.02 -11.18 2.66
CA LYS A 74 -9.05 -10.23 2.21
C LYS A 74 -8.76 -9.66 0.81
N GLY A 75 -7.50 -9.43 0.49
CA GLY A 75 -7.09 -8.78 -0.75
C GLY A 75 -7.64 -7.34 -0.89
N GLY A 76 -7.70 -6.82 -2.11
CA GLY A 76 -8.35 -5.53 -2.40
C GLY A 76 -7.54 -4.32 -1.96
N VAL A 77 -8.23 -3.25 -1.52
CA VAL A 77 -7.58 -2.00 -1.05
C VAL A 77 -7.74 -1.85 0.46
N LYS A 78 -6.61 -1.81 1.17
CA LYS A 78 -6.54 -1.44 2.59
C LYS A 78 -6.28 0.07 2.69
N LYS A 79 -7.30 0.81 3.11
CA LYS A 79 -7.17 2.26 3.35
C LYS A 79 -6.28 2.53 4.56
N ILE A 80 -5.26 3.34 4.36
CA ILE A 80 -4.30 3.75 5.40
C ILE A 80 -4.60 5.19 5.79
N ASP A 81 -4.74 5.40 7.09
CA ASP A 81 -4.92 6.73 7.66
C ASP A 81 -3.66 7.58 7.48
N LEU A 82 -3.83 8.82 7.02
CA LEU A 82 -2.71 9.75 6.81
C LEU A 82 -1.95 10.01 8.13
N GLY A 83 -2.64 10.02 9.27
CA GLY A 83 -2.07 10.19 10.60
C GLY A 83 -1.06 9.10 10.99
N ILE A 84 -1.12 7.93 10.35
CA ILE A 84 -0.09 6.89 10.47
C ILE A 84 1.13 7.26 9.63
N LEU A 85 0.92 7.65 8.37
CA LEU A 85 2.00 7.92 7.41
C LEU A 85 2.88 9.10 7.83
N ILE A 86 2.28 10.18 8.35
CA ILE A 86 3.00 11.38 8.80
C ILE A 86 3.96 11.13 9.97
N GLN A 87 3.88 9.96 10.62
CA GLN A 87 4.82 9.57 11.68
C GLN A 87 6.16 9.11 11.11
N PHE A 88 6.24 8.84 9.81
CA PHE A 88 7.46 8.34 9.16
C PHE A 88 8.21 9.46 8.43
N GLY A 89 9.47 9.68 8.80
CA GLY A 89 10.33 10.68 8.17
C GLY A 89 10.42 10.54 6.64
N ALA A 90 10.64 9.32 6.13
CA ALA A 90 10.72 9.09 4.68
C ALA A 90 9.45 9.49 3.91
N PHE A 91 8.27 9.31 4.51
CA PHE A 91 7.01 9.79 3.93
C PHE A 91 6.97 11.31 3.89
N ASN A 92 7.30 11.96 5.01
CA ASN A 92 7.35 13.42 5.10
C ASN A 92 8.35 14.02 4.10
N ASP A 93 9.54 13.43 3.95
CA ASP A 93 10.55 13.87 2.99
C ASP A 93 10.03 13.82 1.54
N GLY A 94 9.33 12.74 1.17
CA GLY A 94 8.71 12.63 -0.15
C GLY A 94 7.57 13.62 -0.36
N PHE A 95 6.75 13.84 0.67
CA PHE A 95 5.67 14.82 0.63
C PHE A 95 6.19 16.26 0.52
N ASP A 96 7.20 16.63 1.32
CA ASP A 96 7.85 17.93 1.28
C ASP A 96 8.58 18.17 -0.05
N ARG A 97 9.12 17.13 -0.67
CA ARG A 97 9.69 17.21 -2.02
C ARG A 97 8.64 17.62 -3.05
N ASN A 98 7.48 16.97 -3.08
CA ASN A 98 6.40 17.35 -4.00
C ASN A 98 5.85 18.75 -3.69
N LYS A 99 5.67 19.06 -2.40
CA LYS A 99 5.23 20.38 -1.94
C LYS A 99 6.18 21.49 -2.41
N SER A 100 7.49 21.31 -2.25
CA SER A 100 8.50 22.28 -2.66
C SER A 100 8.46 22.55 -4.17
N ARG A 101 8.29 21.51 -4.99
CA ARG A 101 8.16 21.66 -6.45
C ARG A 101 6.93 22.50 -6.85
N PHE A 102 5.81 22.31 -6.16
CA PHE A 102 4.63 23.17 -6.35
C PHE A 102 4.86 24.61 -5.87
N ASP A 103 5.45 24.79 -4.70
CA ASP A 103 5.75 26.13 -4.17
C ASP A 103 6.70 26.91 -5.11
N ASP A 104 7.70 26.24 -5.69
CA ASP A 104 8.59 26.81 -6.69
C ASP A 104 7.85 27.17 -7.99
N GLN A 105 6.98 26.29 -8.49
CA GLN A 105 6.17 26.55 -9.68
C GLN A 105 5.23 27.75 -9.49
N VAL A 106 4.55 27.81 -8.34
CA VAL A 106 3.66 28.91 -7.96
C VAL A 106 4.46 30.21 -7.90
N TYR A 107 5.61 30.21 -7.23
CA TYR A 107 6.44 31.40 -7.13
C TYR A 107 6.97 31.88 -8.49
N ASN A 108 7.52 30.97 -9.30
CA ASN A 108 8.05 31.29 -10.63
C ASN A 108 6.97 31.85 -11.57
N SER A 109 5.72 31.40 -11.41
CA SER A 109 4.58 31.94 -12.14
C SER A 109 4.13 33.31 -11.60
N ALA A 110 4.15 33.50 -10.28
CA ALA A 110 3.83 34.79 -9.65
C ALA A 110 4.75 35.92 -10.14
N LEU A 111 6.05 35.65 -10.30
CA LEU A 111 7.04 36.62 -10.80
C LEU A 111 6.73 37.14 -12.21
N LYS A 112 6.00 36.36 -13.03
CA LYS A 112 5.67 36.70 -14.42
C LYS A 112 4.38 37.52 -14.55
N LEU A 113 3.58 37.62 -13.49
CA LEU A 113 2.30 38.34 -13.53
C LEU A 113 2.52 39.85 -13.51
N LYS A 114 1.84 40.56 -14.41
CA LYS A 114 1.70 42.02 -14.36
C LYS A 114 0.60 42.41 -13.37
N ASP A 115 0.61 43.67 -12.94
CA ASP A 115 -0.47 44.17 -12.08
C ASP A 115 -1.85 44.00 -12.75
N GLY A 116 -2.84 43.58 -11.96
CA GLY A 116 -4.19 43.23 -12.42
C GLY A 116 -4.31 41.88 -13.14
N GLN A 117 -3.20 41.18 -13.41
CA GLN A 117 -3.22 39.91 -14.13
C GLN A 117 -3.54 38.74 -13.19
N SER A 118 -4.22 37.73 -13.74
CA SER A 118 -4.40 36.42 -13.10
C SER A 118 -3.94 35.28 -14.02
N THR A 119 -3.60 34.14 -13.44
CA THR A 119 -3.29 32.91 -14.17
C THR A 119 -3.72 31.67 -13.38
N VAL A 120 -3.86 30.56 -14.09
CA VAL A 120 -4.15 29.25 -13.52
C VAL A 120 -3.00 28.31 -13.89
N LEU A 121 -2.57 27.51 -12.92
CA LEU A 121 -1.50 26.54 -13.05
C LEU A 121 -2.05 25.18 -12.66
N SER A 122 -1.63 24.13 -13.36
CA SER A 122 -1.89 22.76 -12.94
C SER A 122 -0.68 21.90 -13.26
N ASP A 123 -0.33 20.99 -12.35
CA ASP A 123 0.79 20.09 -12.57
C ASP A 123 0.63 18.78 -11.79
N TYR A 124 1.54 17.85 -12.05
CA TYR A 124 1.64 16.55 -11.43
C TYR A 124 3.08 16.27 -11.00
N TRP A 125 3.25 15.84 -9.76
CA TRP A 125 4.54 15.41 -9.22
C TRP A 125 4.42 14.03 -8.59
N ASP A 126 5.48 13.24 -8.70
CA ASP A 126 5.64 11.99 -7.99
C ASP A 126 6.96 11.93 -7.21
N ALA A 127 6.95 11.08 -6.19
CA ALA A 127 8.10 10.75 -5.38
C ALA A 127 8.04 9.27 -4.98
N THR A 128 9.16 8.58 -5.10
CA THR A 128 9.36 7.30 -4.43
C THR A 128 9.71 7.57 -2.96
N ILE A 129 9.08 6.79 -2.08
CA ILE A 129 9.29 6.81 -0.63
C ILE A 129 10.19 5.63 -0.29
N GLU A 130 11.40 5.94 0.18
CA GLU A 130 12.46 4.97 0.46
C GLU A 130 12.76 4.95 1.96
N PRO A 131 12.02 4.18 2.76
CA PRO A 131 12.28 4.09 4.19
C PRO A 131 13.59 3.34 4.47
N SER A 132 14.30 3.75 5.52
CA SER A 132 15.44 3.01 6.06
C SER A 132 15.03 1.60 6.46
N VAL A 133 15.92 0.61 6.29
CA VAL A 133 15.73 -0.78 6.74
C VAL A 133 15.46 -0.92 8.24
N PHE A 134 15.78 0.10 9.04
CA PHE A 134 15.48 0.14 10.48
C PHE A 134 14.10 0.73 10.81
N SER A 135 13.43 1.34 9.82
CA SER A 135 12.11 1.91 9.97
C SER A 135 11.04 0.83 9.92
N GLU A 136 9.96 1.03 10.66
CA GLU A 136 8.79 0.17 10.54
C GLU A 136 8.16 0.25 9.14
N LEU A 137 8.18 1.42 8.51
CA LEU A 137 7.60 1.61 7.17
C LEU A 137 8.26 0.70 6.12
N TYR A 138 9.55 0.40 6.28
CA TYR A 138 10.27 -0.55 5.42
C TYR A 138 9.65 -1.95 5.49
N TYR A 139 9.37 -2.44 6.70
CA TYR A 139 8.71 -3.74 6.88
C TYR A 139 7.22 -3.73 6.56
N ALA A 140 6.58 -2.55 6.62
CA ALA A 140 5.15 -2.41 6.40
C ALA A 140 4.78 -2.28 4.92
N SER A 141 5.65 -1.71 4.08
CA SER A 141 5.34 -1.39 2.67
C SER A 141 6.57 -1.34 1.74
N GLY A 142 7.77 -1.73 2.19
CA GLY A 142 8.99 -1.59 1.40
C GLY A 142 9.17 -0.18 0.82
N MET A 143 9.53 -0.10 -0.46
CA MET A 143 9.51 1.15 -1.23
C MET A 143 8.11 1.42 -1.78
N SER A 144 7.59 2.63 -1.53
CA SER A 144 6.21 3.00 -1.90
C SER A 144 6.18 4.25 -2.78
N GLN A 145 5.03 4.58 -3.35
CA GLN A 145 4.86 5.71 -4.27
C GLN A 145 3.96 6.79 -3.67
N LEU A 146 4.33 8.05 -3.90
CA LEU A 146 3.53 9.23 -3.59
C LEU A 146 3.30 10.03 -4.86
N THR A 147 2.04 10.30 -5.20
CA THR A 147 1.67 11.14 -6.33
C THR A 147 0.81 12.31 -5.88
N SER A 148 1.00 13.45 -6.53
CA SER A 148 0.38 14.71 -6.16
C SER A 148 -0.04 15.47 -7.41
N LYS A 149 -1.34 15.77 -7.55
CA LYS A 149 -1.88 16.57 -8.67
C LYS A 149 -2.40 17.90 -8.15
N GLY A 150 -1.78 19.00 -8.57
CA GLY A 150 -2.08 20.34 -8.09
C GLY A 150 -2.81 21.20 -9.12
N SER A 151 -3.66 22.11 -8.63
CA SER A 151 -4.26 23.18 -9.41
C SER A 151 -4.33 24.46 -8.58
N PHE A 152 -3.86 25.57 -9.13
CA PHE A 152 -3.68 26.84 -8.43
C PHE A 152 -4.15 28.01 -9.29
N THR A 153 -4.76 28.99 -8.65
CA THR A 153 -5.09 30.30 -9.20
C THR A 153 -4.23 31.35 -8.52
N LEU A 154 -3.59 32.19 -9.32
CA LEU A 154 -2.77 33.31 -8.86
C LEU A 154 -3.38 34.60 -9.41
N SER A 155 -3.50 35.62 -8.57
CA SER A 155 -4.02 36.93 -8.97
C SER A 155 -3.18 38.05 -8.36
N ARG A 156 -2.69 38.98 -9.18
CA ARG A 156 -1.84 40.09 -8.74
C ARG A 156 -2.63 41.39 -8.59
N LYS A 157 -2.44 42.06 -7.45
CA LYS A 157 -2.90 43.43 -7.18
C LYS A 157 -1.77 44.23 -6.54
N GLY A 158 -1.28 45.25 -7.25
CA GLY A 158 -0.06 45.97 -6.94
C GLY A 158 1.13 45.02 -6.80
N ASN A 159 1.69 44.96 -5.60
CA ASN A 159 2.84 44.12 -5.27
C ASN A 159 2.46 42.78 -4.61
N THR A 160 1.17 42.52 -4.41
CA THR A 160 0.69 41.32 -3.73
C THR A 160 0.04 40.37 -4.73
N ILE A 161 0.42 39.10 -4.65
CA ILE A 161 -0.18 38.01 -5.39
C ILE A 161 -0.93 37.15 -4.38
N THR A 162 -2.23 36.98 -4.59
CA THR A 162 -3.03 36.01 -3.86
C THR A 162 -2.92 34.66 -4.56
N VAL A 163 -2.65 33.62 -3.77
CA VAL A 163 -2.59 32.23 -4.21
C VAL A 163 -3.75 31.47 -3.58
N SER A 164 -4.47 30.70 -4.39
CA SER A 164 -5.45 29.71 -3.92
C SER A 164 -5.38 28.46 -4.78
N GLY A 165 -5.64 27.29 -4.21
CA GLY A 165 -5.56 26.05 -4.97
C GLY A 165 -5.78 24.82 -4.11
N SER A 166 -5.59 23.67 -4.73
CA SER A 166 -5.61 22.40 -4.03
C SER A 166 -4.72 21.37 -4.70
N VAL A 167 -4.25 20.42 -3.90
CA VAL A 167 -3.47 19.28 -4.36
C VAL A 167 -4.14 17.99 -3.91
N GLU A 168 -4.45 17.12 -4.87
CA GLU A 168 -4.89 15.75 -4.61
C GLU A 168 -3.67 14.85 -4.47
N ASN A 169 -3.52 14.22 -3.30
CA ASN A 169 -2.40 13.37 -2.98
C ASN A 169 -2.83 11.92 -2.88
N ARG A 170 -1.96 11.01 -3.30
CA ARG A 170 -2.13 9.57 -3.18
C ARG A 170 -0.80 8.93 -2.82
N TRP A 171 -0.74 8.34 -1.63
CA TRP A 171 0.30 7.39 -1.27
C TRP A 171 -0.21 5.97 -1.51
N TYR A 172 0.60 5.11 -2.11
CA TYR A 172 0.22 3.72 -2.32
C TYR A 172 1.42 2.78 -2.40
N ASP A 173 1.16 1.52 -2.04
CA ASP A 173 2.09 0.41 -2.16
C ASP A 173 1.32 -0.89 -2.44
N PRO A 174 1.62 -1.63 -3.53
CA PRO A 174 1.16 -2.99 -3.69
C PRO A 174 1.85 -3.90 -2.66
N TYR A 175 1.12 -4.35 -1.64
CA TYR A 175 1.61 -5.33 -0.68
C TYR A 175 1.63 -6.71 -1.35
N ASN A 176 2.71 -6.99 -2.05
CA ASN A 176 3.01 -8.23 -2.75
C ASN A 176 4.36 -8.80 -2.28
N TRP A 177 4.63 -10.04 -2.68
CA TRP A 177 5.88 -10.73 -2.37
C TRP A 177 6.60 -11.03 -3.68
N ASN A 178 7.77 -10.45 -3.88
CA ASN A 178 8.51 -10.50 -5.13
C ASN A 178 9.43 -11.73 -5.14
N ALA A 179 9.12 -12.72 -5.98
CA ALA A 179 9.84 -13.98 -6.03
C ALA A 179 11.37 -13.78 -6.16
N GLY A 180 12.14 -14.54 -5.38
CA GLY A 180 13.59 -14.42 -5.31
C GLY A 180 14.13 -13.24 -4.47
N MET A 181 13.27 -12.46 -3.83
CA MET A 181 13.68 -11.47 -2.82
C MET A 181 13.52 -12.02 -1.40
N SER A 182 14.17 -11.36 -0.44
CA SER A 182 14.04 -11.67 0.98
C SER A 182 14.26 -10.43 1.83
N ALA A 183 13.68 -10.41 3.03
CA ALA A 183 13.96 -9.40 4.04
C ALA A 183 14.50 -10.04 5.32
N TYR A 184 15.54 -9.44 5.90
CA TYR A 184 16.02 -9.83 7.22
C TYR A 184 15.10 -9.29 8.31
N ILE A 185 14.48 -10.19 9.06
CA ILE A 185 13.58 -9.87 10.17
C ILE A 185 14.30 -10.16 11.50
N PRO A 186 14.55 -9.14 12.35
CA PRO A 186 15.23 -9.32 13.63
C PRO A 186 14.53 -10.35 14.53
N GLY A 187 15.22 -11.46 14.81
CA GLY A 187 14.72 -12.60 15.60
C GLY A 187 14.10 -13.74 14.78
N PHE A 188 13.94 -13.55 13.47
CA PHE A 188 13.38 -14.56 12.55
C PHE A 188 14.32 -14.89 11.38
N GLY A 189 15.43 -14.15 11.24
CA GLY A 189 16.39 -14.34 10.14
C GLY A 189 15.84 -13.84 8.82
N ASP A 190 16.38 -14.35 7.72
CA ASP A 190 15.87 -14.06 6.39
C ASP A 190 14.50 -14.72 6.18
N VAL A 191 13.55 -13.91 5.72
CA VAL A 191 12.22 -14.33 5.30
C VAL A 191 12.15 -14.14 3.80
N SER A 192 11.95 -15.25 3.08
CA SER A 192 11.85 -15.24 1.62
C SER A 192 10.47 -14.77 1.19
N ASP A 193 10.42 -13.97 0.13
CA ASP A 193 9.17 -13.60 -0.51
C ASP A 193 8.48 -14.81 -1.15
N ASP A 194 9.23 -15.87 -1.46
CA ASP A 194 8.65 -17.14 -1.93
C ASP A 194 7.75 -17.80 -0.88
N ASP A 195 8.00 -17.59 0.42
CA ASP A 195 7.13 -18.08 1.49
C ASP A 195 5.78 -17.36 1.44
N GLY A 196 5.79 -16.04 1.21
CA GLY A 196 4.58 -15.25 0.99
C GLY A 196 3.81 -15.71 -0.25
N ASN A 197 4.50 -15.93 -1.36
CA ASN A 197 3.90 -16.46 -2.59
C ASN A 197 3.31 -17.86 -2.39
N TYR A 198 3.99 -18.73 -1.64
CA TYR A 198 3.48 -20.05 -1.29
C TYR A 198 2.17 -19.97 -0.50
N LEU A 199 2.04 -19.01 0.43
CA LEU A 199 0.80 -18.77 1.16
C LEU A 199 -0.32 -18.20 0.28
N VAL A 200 0.00 -17.52 -0.82
CA VAL A 200 -0.99 -17.08 -1.81
C VAL A 200 -1.51 -18.27 -2.63
N GLU A 201 -0.61 -19.15 -3.04
CA GLU A 201 -0.92 -20.28 -3.93
C GLU A 201 -1.59 -21.45 -3.18
N TYR A 202 -1.04 -21.83 -2.03
CA TYR A 202 -1.43 -23.02 -1.26
C TYR A 202 -2.13 -22.70 0.06
N GLY A 203 -2.25 -21.40 0.40
CA GLY A 203 -2.89 -20.92 1.61
C GLY A 203 -4.04 -19.95 1.36
N ASN A 204 -4.45 -19.28 2.44
CA ASN A 204 -5.53 -18.30 2.40
C ASN A 204 -5.03 -16.87 2.16
N ALA A 205 -3.73 -16.63 2.11
CA ALA A 205 -3.21 -15.27 2.05
C ALA A 205 -3.49 -14.60 0.71
N ARG A 206 -3.68 -13.28 0.69
CA ARG A 206 -3.96 -12.54 -0.55
C ARG A 206 -3.20 -11.20 -0.58
N PRO A 207 -2.52 -10.86 -1.70
CA PRO A 207 -1.92 -9.55 -1.87
C PRO A 207 -3.00 -8.47 -1.92
N PHE A 208 -2.64 -7.25 -1.55
CA PHE A 208 -3.57 -6.12 -1.47
C PHE A 208 -2.85 -4.80 -1.71
N LEU A 209 -3.60 -3.74 -1.99
CA LEU A 209 -3.08 -2.39 -2.15
C LEU A 209 -3.19 -1.64 -0.82
N LEU A 210 -2.07 -1.17 -0.28
CA LEU A 210 -2.03 -0.12 0.72
C LEU A 210 -2.30 1.21 0.02
N GLU A 211 -3.25 2.00 0.52
CA GLU A 211 -3.58 3.29 -0.11
C GLU A 211 -4.02 4.33 0.90
N SER A 212 -3.45 5.54 0.81
CA SER A 212 -3.97 6.74 1.45
C SER A 212 -4.21 7.82 0.39
N LYS A 213 -5.36 8.46 0.45
CA LYS A 213 -5.75 9.57 -0.44
C LYS A 213 -6.22 10.73 0.41
N TRP A 214 -5.70 11.92 0.14
CA TRP A 214 -6.11 13.15 0.83
C TRP A 214 -5.99 14.35 -0.09
N LYS A 215 -6.64 15.44 0.30
CA LYS A 215 -6.60 16.71 -0.41
C LYS A 215 -5.98 17.76 0.48
N SER A 216 -4.93 18.40 -0.01
CA SER A 216 -4.37 19.60 0.62
C SER A 216 -4.97 20.84 -0.01
N THR A 217 -5.42 21.78 0.81
CA THR A 217 -5.83 23.12 0.36
C THR A 217 -4.65 24.06 0.50
N VAL A 218 -4.37 24.80 -0.57
CA VAL A 218 -3.25 25.74 -0.60
C VAL A 218 -3.79 27.16 -0.71
N SER A 219 -3.38 28.03 0.20
CA SER A 219 -3.75 29.44 0.14
C SER A 219 -2.69 30.33 0.76
N GLY A 220 -2.60 31.56 0.28
CA GLY A 220 -1.61 32.46 0.80
C GLY A 220 -1.38 33.68 -0.06
N THR A 221 -0.29 34.36 0.25
CA THR A 221 0.17 35.53 -0.51
C THR A 221 1.66 35.47 -0.77
N ILE A 222 2.06 36.05 -1.91
CA ILE A 222 3.43 36.38 -2.24
C ILE A 222 3.49 37.89 -2.43
N THR A 223 4.45 38.56 -1.77
CA THR A 223 4.70 39.99 -2.00
C THR A 223 5.99 40.17 -2.75
N ILE A 224 5.92 40.71 -3.96
CA ILE A 224 7.08 41.03 -4.80
C ILE A 224 7.58 42.42 -4.44
N ARG A 225 8.86 42.56 -4.08
CA ARG A 225 9.44 43.84 -3.64
C ARG A 225 10.61 44.26 -4.55
N PRO A 226 10.68 45.55 -4.97
CA PRO A 226 11.73 46.00 -5.88
C PRO A 226 13.12 46.17 -5.22
N TYR A 227 13.19 46.37 -3.90
CA TYR A 227 14.43 46.74 -3.20
C TYR A 227 14.77 45.83 -2.00
N TRP A 228 13.99 44.76 -1.79
CA TRP A 228 14.12 43.85 -0.65
C TRP A 228 13.73 42.43 -1.07
N PHE A 229 14.06 41.43 -0.24
CA PHE A 229 13.62 40.05 -0.47
C PHE A 229 12.08 39.97 -0.52
N ASP A 230 11.58 39.20 -1.48
CA ASP A 230 10.17 38.83 -1.56
C ASP A 230 9.75 38.07 -0.31
N SER A 231 8.50 38.26 0.12
CA SER A 231 7.92 37.48 1.22
C SER A 231 6.92 36.48 0.69
N LYS A 232 7.05 35.22 1.11
CA LYS A 232 6.12 34.13 0.79
C LYS A 232 5.42 33.67 2.06
N ASN A 233 4.09 33.73 2.07
CA ASN A 233 3.25 33.16 3.12
C ASN A 233 2.22 32.26 2.46
N ILE A 234 2.63 31.05 2.12
CA ILE A 234 1.81 30.00 1.51
C ILE A 234 1.57 28.93 2.55
N ASN A 235 0.29 28.63 2.79
CA ASN A 235 -0.14 27.65 3.78
C ASN A 235 -0.75 26.46 3.07
N TRP A 236 -0.33 25.27 3.51
CA TRP A 236 -0.89 24.00 3.11
C TRP A 236 -1.70 23.47 4.29
N LYS A 237 -2.99 23.22 4.09
CA LYS A 237 -3.91 22.62 5.07
C LYS A 237 -4.40 21.27 4.59
#